data_AF-I4VZN9-F1
#
_entry.id   AF-I4VZN9-F1
#
_cell.length_a   1.000
_cell.length_b   1.000
_cell.length_c   1.000
_cell.angle_alpha   90.00
_cell.angle_beta   90.00
_cell.angle_gamma   90.00
#
_symmetry.space_group_name_H-M   'P 1'
#
loop_
_entity.id
_entity.type
_entity.pdbx_description
1 polymer ?
#
loop_
_entity_poly.entity_id
_entity_poly.type
_entity_poly.pdbx_seq_one_letter_code
_entity_poly.pdbx_strand_id
1 'polypeptide(L)' 'MDNLEQRLTELEVRLTFIDDTVLGLANADGEQSMRIATLERLVHDLRSELASLRLGQGHDPHSEPPPPHY' A
#
# COMPACT_ATOMS: atom_id res chain seq x y z
N MET A 1 0.56 53.13 3.09
CA MET A 1 1.08 51.76 3.12
C MET A 1 2.13 51.66 2.07
N ASP A 2 3.36 51.35 2.48
CA ASP A 2 4.51 51.35 1.58
C ASP A 2 4.45 50.13 0.65
N ASN A 3 4.94 50.23 -0.59
CA ASN A 3 4.85 49.12 -1.57
C ASN A 3 5.47 47.81 -1.03
N LEU A 4 6.49 47.93 -0.20
CA LEU A 4 7.16 46.82 0.46
C LEU A 4 6.25 46.11 1.48
N GLU A 5 5.49 46.85 2.27
CA GLU A 5 4.55 46.29 3.26
C GLU A 5 3.46 45.48 2.55
N GLN A 6 2.92 46.02 1.46
CA GLN A 6 1.89 45.32 0.67
C GLN A 6 2.41 44.00 0.09
N ARG A 7 3.63 43.99 -0.44
CA ARG A 7 4.27 42.77 -0.96
C ARG A 7 4.56 41.76 0.14
N LEU A 8 4.94 42.24 1.33
CA LEU A 8 5.21 41.37 2.47
C LEU A 8 3.93 40.69 2.95
N THR A 9 2.82 41.43 3.10
CA THR A 9 1.50 40.86 3.41
C THR A 9 1.06 39.84 2.36
N GLU A 10 1.27 40.11 1.07
CA GLU A 10 0.91 39.16 0.02
C GLU A 10 1.74 37.86 0.10
N LEU A 11 3.04 37.98 0.41
CA LEU A 11 3.91 36.82 0.60
C LEU A 11 3.51 35.99 1.83
N GLU A 12 3.11 36.62 2.93
CA GLU A 12 2.63 35.91 4.12
C GLU A 12 1.36 35.09 3.83
N VAL A 13 0.41 35.67 3.09
CA VAL A 13 -0.80 34.95 2.66
C VAL A 13 -0.44 33.77 1.75
N ARG A 14 0.44 33.98 0.77
CA ARG A 14 0.89 32.92 -0.13
C ARG A 14 1.63 31.81 0.62
N LEU A 15 2.48 32.16 1.58
CA LEU A 15 3.20 31.20 2.40
C LEU A 15 2.23 30.34 3.23
N THR A 16 1.25 30.97 3.87
CA THR A 16 0.23 30.26 4.65
C THR A 16 -0.54 29.26 3.78
N PHE A 17 -0.92 29.66 2.56
CA PHE A 17 -1.57 28.75 1.61
C PHE A 17 -0.67 27.58 1.18
N ILE A 18 0.62 27.84 0.97
CA ILE A 18 1.59 26.79 0.64
C ILE A 18 1.73 25.81 1.82
N ASP A 19 1.84 26.31 3.04
CA ASP A 19 1.96 25.49 4.24
C ASP A 19 0.72 24.58 4.42
N ASP A 20 -0.48 25.15 4.26
CA ASP A 20 -1.73 24.39 4.29
C ASP A 20 -1.79 23.31 3.18
N THR A 21 -1.33 23.67 1.97
CA THR A 21 -1.28 22.74 0.84
C THR A 21 -0.30 21.60 1.08
N VAL A 22 0.89 21.89 1.60
CA VAL A 22 1.92 20.90 1.94
C VAL A 22 1.41 19.96 3.03
N LEU A 23 0.75 20.48 4.06
CA LEU A 23 0.13 19.67 5.10
C LEU A 23 -0.96 18.76 4.52
N GLY A 24 -1.80 19.28 3.63
CA GLY A 24 -2.81 18.50 2.91
C GLY A 24 -2.20 17.35 2.10
N LEU A 25 -1.11 17.61 1.37
CA LEU A 25 -0.39 16.60 0.59
C LEU A 25 0.24 15.53 1.49
N ALA A 26 0.87 15.92 2.60
CA ALA A 26 1.47 14.99 3.56
C ALA A 26 0.43 14.05 4.18
N ASN A 27 -0.75 14.58 4.51
CA ASN A 27 -1.85 13.76 5.03
C ASN A 27 -2.37 12.76 3.97
N ALA A 28 -2.53 13.20 2.73
CA ALA A 28 -2.97 12.33 1.63
C ALA A 28 -1.94 11.22 1.33
N ASP A 29 -0.65 11.54 1.37
CA ASP A 29 0.44 10.56 1.20
C ASP A 29 0.44 9.50 2.31
N GLY A 30 0.22 9.92 3.56
CA GLY A 30 0.07 9.00 4.69
C GLY A 30 -1.12 8.04 4.52
N GLU A 31 -2.28 8.55 4.09
CA GLU A 31 -3.47 7.73 3.83
C GLU A 31 -3.21 6.72 2.69
N GLN A 32 -2.56 7.16 1.61
CA GLN A 32 -2.21 6.29 0.49
C GLN A 32 -1.22 5.20 0.91
N SER A 33 -0.20 5.56 1.69
CA SER A 33 0.78 4.60 2.23
C SER A 33 0.10 3.51 3.07
N MET A 34 -0.84 3.88 3.93
CA MET A 34 -1.62 2.93 4.74
C MET A 34 -2.50 2.03 3.87
N ARG A 35 -3.11 2.58 2.81
CA ARG A 35 -3.92 1.82 1.86
C ARG A 35 -3.07 0.82 1.07
N ILE A 36 -1.90 1.22 0.60
CA ILE A 36 -0.94 0.33 -0.09
C ILE A 36 -0.52 -0.81 0.82
N ALA A 37 -0.08 -0.51 2.05
CA ALA A 37 0.32 -1.55 3.00
C ALA A 37 -0.81 -2.55 3.29
N THR A 38 -2.06 -2.09 3.28
CA THR A 38 -3.24 -2.96 3.43
C THR A 38 -3.45 -3.85 2.21
N LEU A 39 -3.34 -3.31 1.00
CA LEU A 39 -3.45 -4.08 -0.24
C LEU A 39 -2.33 -5.11 -0.38
N GLU A 40 -1.10 -4.76 0.00
CA GLU A 40 0.03 -5.68 0.00
C GLU A 40 -0.21 -6.90 0.91
N ARG A 41 -0.74 -6.67 2.12
CA ARG A 41 -1.13 -7.75 3.03
C ARG A 41 -2.20 -8.65 2.42
N LEU A 42 -3.28 -8.07 1.88
CA LEU A 42 -4.35 -8.84 1.25
C LEU A 42 -3.86 -9.69 0.08
N VAL A 43 -2.97 -9.15 -0.76
CA VAL A 43 -2.37 -9.91 -1.87
C VAL A 43 -1.49 -11.05 -1.34
N HIS A 44 -0.73 -10.82 -0.27
CA HIS A 44 0.06 -11.88 0.36
C HIS A 44 -0.83 -13.00 0.90
N ASP A 45 -1.90 -12.66 1.61
CA ASP A 45 -2.83 -13.62 2.20
C ASP A 45 -3.51 -14.46 1.11
N LEU A 46 -4.02 -13.82 0.06
CA LEU A 46 -4.62 -14.52 -1.09
C LEU A 46 -3.63 -15.48 -1.77
N ARG A 47 -2.36 -15.11 -1.90
CA ARG A 47 -1.32 -16.00 -2.44
C ARG A 47 -1.07 -17.19 -1.54
N SER A 48 -1.08 -16.99 -0.22
CA SER A 48 -0.94 -18.06 0.77
C SER A 48 -2.12 -19.04 0.71
N GLU A 49 -3.35 -18.53 0.63
CA GLU A 49 -4.56 -19.34 0.47
C GLU A 49 -4.51 -20.18 -0.82
N LEU A 50 -4.15 -19.57 -1.96
CA LEU A 50 -4.01 -20.27 -3.23
C LEU A 50 -2.92 -21.36 -3.20
N ALA A 51 -1.79 -21.09 -2.54
CA ALA A 51 -0.74 -22.10 -2.35
C ALA A 51 -1.25 -23.27 -1.51
N SER A 52 -1.99 -22.98 -0.44
CA SER A 52 -2.58 -23.98 0.45
C SER A 52 -3.61 -24.85 -0.29
N LEU A 53 -4.46 -24.26 -1.13
CA LEU A 53 -5.41 -25.00 -1.96
C LEU A 53 -4.71 -25.92 -2.96
N ARG A 54 -3.64 -25.47 -3.61
CA ARG A 54 -2.86 -26.32 -4.54
C ARG A 54 -2.23 -27.52 -3.85
N LEU A 55 -1.70 -27.33 -2.64
CA LEU A 55 -1.16 -28.43 -1.84
C LEU A 55 -2.26 -29.39 -1.40
N GLY A 56 -3.44 -28.89 -1.03
CA GLY A 56 -4.59 -29.73 -0.68
C GLY A 56 -5.18 -30.56 -1.84
N GLN A 57 -4.88 -30.19 -3.09
CA GLN A 57 -5.25 -30.97 -4.28
C GLN A 57 -4.11 -31.87 -4.80
N GLY A 58 -2.93 -31.85 -4.15
CA GLY A 58 -1.76 -32.61 -4.55
C GLY A 58 -1.68 -33.97 -3.87
N HIS A 59 -1.77 -35.02 -4.70
CA HIS A 59 -1.50 -36.44 -4.42
C HIS A 59 -2.58 -37.21 -3.65
N ASP A 60 -3.39 -37.98 -4.39
CA ASP A 60 -4.12 -39.11 -3.82
C ASP A 60 -3.13 -40.26 -3.57
N PRO A 61 -2.79 -40.59 -2.30
CA PRO A 61 -1.85 -41.66 -1.97
C PRO A 61 -2.35 -43.06 -2.42
N HIS A 62 -3.59 -43.19 -2.87
CA HIS A 62 -4.10 -44.41 -3.50
C HIS A 62 -3.66 -44.59 -4.97
N SER A 63 -2.94 -43.61 -5.53
CA SER A 63 -2.44 -43.64 -6.92
C SER A 63 -1.02 -44.17 -7.08
N GLU A 64 -0.34 -44.55 -5.98
CA GLU A 64 1.01 -45.13 -6.06
C GLU A 64 0.94 -46.60 -6.52
N PRO A 65 1.64 -46.97 -7.60
CA PRO A 65 1.73 -48.37 -8.01
C PRO A 65 2.47 -49.18 -6.93
N PRO A 66 2.01 -50.40 -6.62
CA PRO A 66 2.59 -51.21 -5.55
C PRO A 66 4.09 -51.46 -5.78
N PRO A 67 4.90 -51.54 -4.71
CA PRO A 67 6.34 -51.67 -4.84
C PRO A 67 6.73 -52.95 -5.59
N PRO A 68 7.76 -52.89 -6.46
CA PRO A 68 8.23 -54.06 -7.19
C PRO A 68 8.77 -55.11 -6.20
N HIS A 69 8.24 -56.33 -6.28
CA HIS A 69 8.79 -57.49 -5.58
C HIS A 69 10.06 -57.93 -6.32
N TYR A 70 11.22 -57.74 -5.68
CA TYR A 70 12.52 -58.27 -6.12
C TYR A 70 12.76 -59.68 -5.58
#